data_AF-A0A0Z8KHT5-F1
#
_entry.id   AF-A0A0Z8KHT5-F1
#
_cell.length_a   1.000
_cell.length_b   1.000
_cell.length_c   1.000
_cell.angle_alpha   90.00
_cell.angle_beta   90.00
_cell.angle_gamma   90.00
#
_symmetry.space_group_name_H-M   'P 1'
#
loop_
_entity.id
_entity.type
_entity.pdbx_description
1 polymer ?
#
loop_
_entity_poly.entity_id
_entity_poly.type
_entity_poly.pdbx_seq_one_letter_code
_entity_poly.pdbx_strand_id
1 'polypeptide(L)'
;MEGVSGFNYNKGIKKNLKDLEEKIMAKALIICAGGMSSSLIAKKTQTLLEEQGHTVEMNAVGVPEGGKKINAAEYDLYLISPQTKMHFKQFEEAGQKVGKPVVQIPPQAYIPIPMGIEKMAKLVLDNI
;
A
#
# COMPACT_ATOMS: atom_id res chain seq x y z
N MET A 1 -21.98 43.60 40.93
CA MET A 1 -21.51 42.46 40.13
C MET A 1 -22.40 42.41 38.90
N GLU A 2 -22.10 43.24 37.90
CA GLU A 2 -21.24 42.85 36.76
C GLU A 2 -21.92 41.69 36.02
N GLY A 3 -22.59 41.94 34.89
CA GLY A 3 -21.94 42.04 33.58
C GLY A 3 -21.49 40.62 33.16
N VAL A 4 -21.85 40.03 32.03
CA VAL A 4 -22.03 40.55 30.67
C VAL A 4 -22.51 39.38 29.78
N SER A 5 -23.20 39.73 28.68
CA SER A 5 -23.17 39.07 27.35
C SER A 5 -23.16 37.53 27.30
N GLY A 6 -24.22 36.86 26.85
CA GLY A 6 -24.70 36.93 25.47
C GLY A 6 -23.72 36.21 24.54
N PHE A 7 -24.05 35.01 24.07
CA PHE A 7 -23.84 34.57 22.68
C PHE A 7 -24.57 33.24 22.45
N ASN A 8 -25.67 33.35 21.72
CA ASN A 8 -26.29 32.25 21.01
C ASN A 8 -25.48 32.07 19.72
N TYR A 9 -24.85 30.91 19.52
CA TYR A 9 -24.23 30.56 18.24
C TYR A 9 -24.63 29.15 17.82
N ASN A 10 -25.74 29.13 17.07
CA ASN A 10 -25.90 28.44 15.78
C ASN A 10 -25.04 27.19 15.51
N LYS A 11 -25.75 26.09 15.25
CA LYS A 11 -25.82 25.45 13.91
C LYS A 11 -24.50 25.00 13.28
N GLY A 12 -24.36 23.67 13.17
CA GLY A 12 -23.23 22.97 12.58
C GLY A 12 -22.43 22.37 13.73
N ILE A 13 -22.49 21.07 13.98
CA ILE A 13 -21.73 20.08 13.21
C ILE A 13 -22.56 18.78 13.11
N LYS A 14 -23.35 18.63 12.05
CA LYS A 14 -23.52 17.29 11.44
C LYS A 14 -22.29 17.08 10.55
N LYS A 15 -21.13 16.77 11.14
CA LYS A 15 -20.05 16.19 10.33
C LYS A 15 -20.50 14.78 10.03
N ASN A 16 -20.79 14.50 8.77
CA ASN A 16 -20.87 13.14 8.28
C ASN A 16 -19.59 12.42 8.69
N LEU A 17 -19.72 11.37 9.47
CA LEU A 17 -18.64 10.49 9.92
C LEU A 17 -18.15 9.56 8.79
N LYS A 18 -18.28 9.99 7.52
CA LYS A 18 -17.98 9.17 6.33
C LYS A 18 -16.71 9.62 5.58
N ASP A 19 -16.14 10.77 5.92
CA ASP A 19 -15.07 11.40 5.12
C ASP A 19 -13.77 11.63 5.91
N LEU A 20 -13.53 10.86 6.97
CA LEU A 20 -12.17 10.67 7.47
C LEU A 20 -11.63 9.40 6.79
N GLU A 21 -11.33 9.47 5.49
CA GLU A 21 -10.48 8.47 4.86
C GLU A 21 -9.21 8.38 5.71
N GLU A 22 -9.01 7.24 6.38
CA GLU A 22 -7.78 6.99 7.13
C GLU A 22 -6.63 7.08 6.14
N LYS A 23 -5.87 8.16 6.25
CA LYS A 23 -4.66 8.39 5.46
C LYS A 23 -3.63 7.34 5.87
N ILE A 24 -3.62 6.24 5.13
CA ILE A 24 -2.67 5.13 5.30
C ILE A 24 -1.25 5.63 5.02
N MET A 25 -0.33 5.34 5.95
CA MET A 25 1.11 5.54 5.80
C MET A 25 1.80 4.19 5.89
N ALA A 26 2.30 3.67 4.78
CA ALA A 26 2.83 2.30 4.72
C ALA A 26 3.91 2.13 3.66
N LYS A 27 4.65 1.03 3.74
CA LYS A 27 5.68 0.67 2.75
C LYS A 27 5.37 -0.67 2.10
N ALA A 28 5.35 -0.71 0.77
CA ALA A 28 5.13 -1.94 0.01
C ALA A 28 6.33 -2.25 -0.90
N LEU A 29 6.70 -3.54 -1.00
CA LEU A 29 7.81 -4.01 -1.82
C LEU A 29 7.35 -5.04 -2.85
N ILE A 30 7.56 -4.74 -4.12
CA ILE A 30 7.33 -5.68 -5.22
C ILE A 30 8.59 -6.54 -5.44
N ILE A 31 8.44 -7.86 -5.35
CA ILE A 31 9.51 -8.83 -5.58
C ILE A 31 9.32 -9.46 -6.97
N CYS A 32 10.30 -9.27 -7.85
CA CYS A 32 10.22 -9.63 -9.25
C CYS A 32 11.51 -10.29 -9.77
N ALA A 33 11.55 -10.63 -11.08
CA ALA A 33 12.69 -11.31 -11.70
C ALA A 33 13.78 -10.36 -12.25
N GLY A 34 13.53 -9.04 -12.34
CA GLY A 34 14.47 -8.13 -13.03
C GLY A 34 14.22 -6.62 -12.93
N GLY A 35 13.40 -6.14 -12.00
CA GLY A 35 13.28 -4.73 -11.60
C GLY A 35 12.56 -3.78 -12.55
N MET A 36 12.83 -3.82 -13.86
CA MET A 36 12.42 -2.74 -14.79
C MET A 36 10.90 -2.51 -14.88
N SER A 37 10.10 -3.54 -15.14
CA SER A 37 8.63 -3.39 -15.23
C SER A 37 8.01 -3.07 -13.87
N SER A 38 8.56 -3.65 -12.81
CA SER A 38 8.07 -3.51 -11.44
C SER A 38 8.23 -2.10 -10.91
N SER A 39 9.38 -1.45 -11.16
CA SER A 39 9.62 -0.08 -10.71
C SER A 39 8.67 0.92 -11.36
N LEU A 40 8.31 0.70 -12.63
CA LEU A 40 7.31 1.53 -13.31
C LEU A 40 5.92 1.37 -12.69
N ILE A 41 5.51 0.13 -12.41
CA ILE A 41 4.23 -0.16 -11.77
C ILE A 41 4.20 0.42 -10.34
N ALA A 42 5.26 0.23 -9.56
CA ALA A 42 5.41 0.79 -8.21
C ALA A 42 5.25 2.31 -8.22
N LYS A 43 6.00 3.00 -9.08
CA LYS A 43 5.94 4.47 -9.17
C LYS A 43 4.55 4.97 -9.55
N LYS A 44 3.91 4.38 -10.57
CA LYS A 44 2.56 4.77 -10.99
C LYS A 44 1.52 4.49 -9.90
N THR A 45 1.64 3.37 -9.20
CA THR A 45 0.72 2.99 -8.11
C THR A 45 0.88 3.92 -6.91
N GLN A 46 2.12 4.23 -6.54
CA GLN A 46 2.41 5.22 -5.51
C GLN A 46 1.81 6.59 -5.85
N THR A 47 2.01 7.09 -7.08
CA THR A 47 1.41 8.38 -7.49
C THR A 47 -0.12 8.34 -7.41
N LEU A 48 -0.76 7.26 -7.84
CA LEU A 48 -2.21 7.12 -7.74
C LEU A 48 -2.69 7.12 -6.28
N LEU A 49 -1.99 6.41 -5.40
CA LEU A 49 -2.31 6.37 -3.97
C LEU A 49 -2.10 7.74 -3.31
N GLU A 50 -1.04 8.46 -3.69
CA GLU A 50 -0.78 9.84 -3.23
C GLU A 50 -1.88 10.81 -3.69
N GLU A 51 -2.36 10.67 -4.93
CA GLU A 51 -3.51 11.43 -5.45
C GLU A 51 -4.82 11.11 -4.70
N GLN A 52 -4.97 9.87 -4.23
CA GLN A 52 -6.07 9.42 -3.36
C GLN A 52 -5.87 9.80 -1.88
N GLY A 53 -4.78 10.50 -1.55
CA GLY A 53 -4.49 10.95 -0.19
C GLY A 53 -3.79 9.91 0.69
N HIS A 54 -3.47 8.71 0.18
CA HIS A 54 -2.70 7.69 0.87
C HIS A 54 -1.19 7.89 0.65
N THR A 55 -0.38 7.71 1.69
CA THR A 55 1.09 7.83 1.59
C THR A 55 1.70 6.43 1.64
N VAL A 56 1.75 5.76 0.48
CA VAL A 56 2.33 4.42 0.36
C VAL A 56 3.63 4.46 -0.44
N GLU A 57 4.75 4.22 0.24
CA GLU A 57 6.05 4.11 -0.41
C GLU A 57 6.15 2.75 -1.13
N MET A 58 6.30 2.75 -2.46
CA MET A 58 6.38 1.52 -3.23
C MET A 58 7.74 1.36 -3.89
N ASN A 59 8.40 0.23 -3.60
CA ASN A 59 9.70 -0.12 -4.18
C ASN A 59 9.63 -1.47 -4.90
N ALA A 60 10.64 -1.76 -5.72
CA ALA A 60 10.74 -3.01 -6.46
C ALA A 60 12.15 -3.58 -6.46
N VAL A 61 12.28 -4.87 -6.18
CA VAL A 61 13.58 -5.58 -6.11
C VAL A 61 13.50 -6.97 -6.73
N GLY A 62 14.66 -7.58 -6.94
CA GLY A 62 14.78 -8.97 -7.39
C GLY A 62 14.48 -9.99 -6.28
N VAL A 63 14.17 -11.23 -6.64
CA VAL A 63 13.98 -12.37 -5.70
C VAL A 63 15.07 -12.47 -4.62
N PRO A 64 16.38 -12.40 -4.95
CA PRO A 64 17.43 -12.58 -3.93
C PRO A 64 17.44 -11.47 -2.87
N GLU A 65 17.10 -10.25 -3.28
CA GLU A 65 17.02 -9.10 -2.38
C GLU A 65 15.71 -9.09 -1.61
N GLY A 66 14.60 -9.43 -2.26
CA GLY A 66 13.27 -9.52 -1.65
C GLY A 66 13.26 -10.43 -0.41
N GLY A 67 13.92 -11.59 -0.48
CA GLY A 67 14.07 -12.47 0.67
C GLY A 67 14.80 -11.83 1.86
N LYS A 68 15.85 -11.02 1.60
CA LYS A 68 16.57 -10.30 2.65
C LYS A 68 15.68 -9.23 3.29
N LYS A 69 14.96 -8.47 2.44
CA LYS A 69 14.04 -7.41 2.86
C LYS A 69 12.87 -7.95 3.69
N ILE A 70 12.34 -9.14 3.37
CA ILE A 70 11.30 -9.80 4.17
C ILE A 70 11.83 -10.18 5.54
N ASN A 71 12.96 -10.88 5.62
CA ASN A 71 13.53 -11.31 6.91
C ASN A 71 13.91 -10.12 7.80
N ALA A 72 14.27 -8.98 7.21
CA ALA A 72 14.55 -7.73 7.93
C ALA A 72 13.28 -6.94 8.31
N ALA A 73 12.09 -7.38 7.89
CA ALA A 73 10.81 -6.70 8.13
C ALA A 73 10.81 -5.20 7.75
N GLU A 74 11.58 -4.83 6.71
CA GLU A 74 11.76 -3.43 6.28
C GLU A 74 10.49 -2.80 5.68
N TYR A 75 9.52 -3.61 5.25
CA TYR A 75 8.30 -3.18 4.58
C TYR A 75 7.07 -3.75 5.30
N ASP A 76 5.94 -3.09 5.13
CA ASP A 76 4.67 -3.49 5.71
C ASP A 76 3.95 -4.52 4.86
N LEU A 77 4.10 -4.45 3.53
CA LEU A 77 3.52 -5.39 2.59
C LEU A 77 4.54 -5.87 1.56
N TYR A 78 4.59 -7.17 1.31
CA TYR A 78 5.41 -7.76 0.26
C TYR A 78 4.54 -8.34 -0.85
N LEU A 79 4.82 -7.95 -2.08
CA LEU A 79 4.01 -8.26 -3.27
C LEU A 79 4.85 -9.11 -4.23
N ILE A 80 4.47 -10.36 -4.45
CA ILE A 80 5.19 -11.28 -5.33
C ILE A 80 4.65 -11.17 -6.76
N SER A 81 5.52 -10.88 -7.72
CA SER A 81 5.12 -10.77 -9.12
C SER A 81 4.61 -12.12 -9.67
N PRO A 82 3.70 -12.11 -10.66
CA PRO A 82 3.15 -13.36 -11.21
C PRO A 82 4.21 -14.25 -11.86
N GLN A 83 5.33 -13.65 -12.29
CA GLN A 83 6.48 -14.37 -12.86
C GLN A 83 7.28 -15.13 -11.79
N THR A 84 7.28 -14.66 -10.54
CA THR A 84 8.07 -15.22 -9.43
C THR A 84 7.20 -16.00 -8.43
N LYS A 85 5.95 -16.33 -8.79
CA LYS A 85 4.99 -17.06 -7.94
C LYS A 85 5.52 -18.37 -7.33
N MET A 86 6.48 -19.02 -7.99
CA MET A 86 7.12 -20.24 -7.48
C MET A 86 7.85 -20.01 -6.14
N HIS A 87 8.32 -18.79 -5.88
CA HIS A 87 8.96 -18.41 -4.62
C HIS A 87 7.96 -17.99 -3.54
N PHE A 88 6.66 -17.92 -3.85
CA PHE A 88 5.65 -17.42 -2.91
C PHE A 88 5.65 -18.18 -1.60
N LYS A 89 5.62 -19.52 -1.61
CA LYS A 89 5.59 -20.32 -0.37
C LYS A 89 6.76 -20.00 0.56
N GLN A 90 7.97 -19.90 -0.02
CA GLN A 90 9.17 -19.55 0.74
C GLN A 90 9.07 -18.16 1.36
N PHE A 91 8.54 -17.19 0.61
CA PHE A 91 8.39 -15.82 1.10
C PHE A 91 7.24 -15.68 2.10
N GLU A 92 6.14 -16.38 1.89
CA GLU A 92 5.01 -16.44 2.81
C GLU A 92 5.44 -17.00 4.17
N GLU A 93 6.20 -18.10 4.20
CA GLU A 93 6.78 -18.63 5.44
C GLU A 93 7.74 -17.64 6.11
N ALA A 94 8.56 -16.93 5.34
CA ALA A 94 9.46 -15.90 5.87
C ALA A 94 8.68 -14.71 6.44
N GLY A 95 7.63 -14.26 5.75
CA GLY A 95 6.73 -13.19 6.17
C GLY A 95 5.98 -13.54 7.44
N GLN A 96 5.46 -14.76 7.54
CA GLN A 96 4.80 -15.26 8.77
C GLN A 96 5.74 -15.24 9.98
N LYS A 97 7.02 -15.59 9.80
CA LYS A 97 8.02 -15.55 10.88
C LYS A 97 8.26 -14.14 11.42
N VAL A 98 8.17 -13.13 10.56
CA VAL A 98 8.37 -11.72 10.95
C VAL A 98 7.06 -10.95 11.17
N GLY A 99 5.91 -11.62 11.02
CA GLY A 99 4.59 -11.01 11.15
C GLY A 99 4.25 -10.00 10.06
N LYS A 100 4.77 -10.17 8.84
CA LYS A 100 4.49 -9.29 7.69
C LYS A 100 3.71 -10.03 6.58
N PRO A 101 2.65 -9.42 6.02
CA PRO A 101 1.88 -10.01 4.93
C PRO A 101 2.70 -10.13 3.65
N VAL A 102 2.56 -11.27 2.98
CA VAL A 102 3.13 -11.55 1.67
C VAL A 102 2.00 -12.00 0.77
N VAL A 103 1.78 -11.29 -0.34
CA VAL A 103 0.65 -11.54 -1.23
C VAL A 103 1.11 -11.67 -2.67
N GLN A 104 0.41 -12.47 -3.47
CA GLN A 104 0.69 -12.60 -4.89
C GLN A 104 -0.04 -11.51 -5.67
N ILE A 105 0.67 -10.85 -6.59
CA ILE A 105 0.05 -9.90 -7.50
C ILE A 105 -0.67 -10.69 -8.59
N PRO A 106 -2.00 -10.53 -8.76
CA PRO A 106 -2.71 -11.14 -9.86
C PRO A 106 -2.21 -10.53 -11.19
N PRO A 107 -2.13 -11.30 -12.28
CA PRO A 107 -1.63 -10.81 -13.57
C PRO A 107 -2.32 -9.53 -14.06
N GLN A 108 -3.60 -9.34 -13.70
CA GLN A 108 -4.39 -8.17 -14.07
C GLN A 108 -3.95 -6.87 -13.35
N ALA A 109 -3.36 -6.98 -12.16
CA ALA A 109 -2.80 -5.85 -11.42
C ALA A 109 -1.33 -5.60 -11.77
N TYR A 110 -0.69 -6.50 -12.52
CA TYR A 110 0.71 -6.40 -12.92
C TYR A 110 0.86 -5.91 -14.37
N ILE A 111 0.18 -4.82 -14.70
CA ILE A 111 0.19 -4.23 -16.05
C ILE A 111 0.25 -2.70 -15.92
N PRO A 112 1.18 -2.00 -16.60
CA PRO A 112 1.41 -0.56 -16.43
C PRO A 112 0.38 0.34 -17.16
N ILE A 113 -0.91 -0.06 -17.17
CA ILE A 113 -2.06 0.66 -17.71
C ILE A 113 -2.98 1.12 -16.57
N PRO A 114 -3.83 2.17 -16.74
CA PRO A 114 -4.64 2.73 -15.66
C PRO A 114 -5.43 1.69 -14.85
N MET A 115 -6.20 0.82 -15.52
CA MET A 115 -6.95 -0.25 -14.85
C MET A 115 -6.08 -1.23 -14.06
N GLY A 116 -4.85 -1.49 -14.53
CA GLY A 116 -3.92 -2.37 -13.82
C GLY A 116 -3.36 -1.70 -12.57
N ILE A 117 -3.04 -0.42 -12.66
CA ILE A 117 -2.57 0.40 -11.52
C ILE A 117 -3.67 0.57 -10.47
N GLU A 118 -4.92 0.81 -10.87
CA GLU A 118 -6.05 0.87 -9.95
C GLU A 118 -6.24 -0.45 -9.18
N LYS A 119 -6.14 -1.59 -9.89
CA LYS A 119 -6.19 -2.91 -9.25
C LYS A 119 -5.02 -3.15 -8.32
N MET A 120 -3.82 -2.66 -8.67
CA MET A 120 -2.64 -2.74 -7.82
C MET A 120 -2.79 -1.88 -6.56
N ALA A 121 -3.26 -0.65 -6.69
CA ALA A 121 -3.54 0.25 -5.57
C ALA A 121 -4.58 -0.37 -4.63
N LYS A 122 -5.67 -0.91 -5.17
CA LYS A 122 -6.67 -1.62 -4.37
C LYS A 122 -6.07 -2.83 -3.64
N LEU A 123 -5.29 -3.67 -4.33
CA LEU A 123 -4.63 -4.82 -3.71
C LEU A 123 -3.72 -4.39 -2.54
N VAL A 124 -3.01 -3.28 -2.71
CA VAL A 124 -2.15 -2.69 -1.67
C VAL A 124 -2.98 -2.26 -0.47
N LEU A 125 -4.05 -1.48 -0.68
CA LEU A 125 -4.93 -1.00 0.39
C LEU A 125 -5.67 -2.12 1.13
N ASP A 126 -6.07 -3.18 0.42
CA ASP A 126 -6.78 -4.32 1.00
C ASP A 126 -5.89 -5.20 1.90
N ASN A 127 -4.56 -5.01 1.87
CA ASN A 127 -3.58 -5.89 2.56
C ASN A 127 -2.59 -5.13 3.47
N ILE A 128 -2.83 -3.85 3.75
CA ILE A 128 -2.07 -3.03 4.69
C ILE A 128 -2.87 -2.80 5.96
#